data_AF-A0A9D4CJ52-F1
#
_entry.id   AF-A0A9D4CJ52-F1
#
_cell.length_a   1.000
_cell.length_b   1.000
_cell.length_c   1.000
_cell.angle_alpha   90.00
_cell.angle_beta   90.00
_cell.angle_gamma   90.00
#
_symmetry.space_group_name_H-M   'P 1'
#
loop_
_entity.id
_entity.type
_entity.pdbx_description
1 polymer ?
#
loop_
_entity_poly.entity_id
_entity_poly.type
_entity_poly.pdbx_seq_one_letter_code
_entity_poly.pdbx_strand_id
1 'polypeptide(L)' 'MEWRICFIYAELKLTENLNECQYKTYILLKIINREVLHPICSDMSSYIMKNVAFWIVESHRQEIFREQNLMDV' A
#
# COMPACT_ATOMS: atom_id res chain seq x y z
N MET A 1 -2.20 12.01 -29.56
CA MET A 1 -2.22 10.73 -28.82
C MET A 1 -1.18 10.83 -27.74
N GLU A 2 -1.59 10.71 -26.48
CA GLU A 2 -0.67 10.68 -25.35
C GLU A 2 -0.64 9.26 -24.79
N TRP A 3 0.56 8.73 -24.57
CA TRP A 3 0.76 7.39 -24.04
C TRP A 3 1.11 7.48 -22.56
N ARG A 4 0.53 6.58 -21.74
CA ARG A 4 0.89 6.44 -20.33
C ARG A 4 1.51 5.07 -20.09
N ILE A 5 2.66 5.06 -19.42
CA ILE A 5 3.31 3.82 -18.99
C ILE A 5 2.49 3.23 -17.85
N CYS A 6 2.22 1.92 -17.90
CA CYS A 6 1.48 1.18 -16.89
C CYS A 6 2.25 -0.09 -16.51
N PHE A 7 2.43 -0.34 -15.21
CA PHE A 7 3.24 -1.46 -14.71
C PHE A 7 2.42 -2.54 -14.02
N ILE A 8 1.19 -2.79 -14.50
CA ILE A 8 0.21 -3.61 -13.78
C ILE A 8 0.71 -5.01 -13.42
N TYR A 9 1.51 -5.65 -14.28
CA TYR A 9 2.09 -6.97 -14.01
C TYR A 9 3.15 -6.94 -12.90
N ALA A 10 4.00 -5.92 -12.88
CA ALA A 10 4.99 -5.75 -11.82
C ALA A 10 4.32 -5.43 -10.48
N GLU A 11 3.29 -4.58 -10.50
CA GLU A 11 2.50 -4.24 -9.31
C GLU A 11 1.79 -5.46 -8.71
N LEU A 12 1.23 -6.33 -9.55
CA LEU A 12 0.68 -7.61 -9.10
C LEU A 12 1.76 -8.47 -8.46
N LYS A 13 2.93 -8.57 -9.11
CA LYS A 13 4.02 -9.40 -8.59
C LYS A 13 4.57 -8.89 -7.25
N LEU A 14 4.65 -7.57 -7.07
CA LEU A 14 5.03 -6.97 -5.79
C LEU A 14 4.00 -7.30 -4.71
N THR A 15 2.70 -7.20 -5.03
CA THR A 15 1.62 -7.48 -4.09
C THR A 15 1.62 -8.96 -3.66
N GLU A 16 1.88 -9.90 -4.58
CA GLU A 16 1.98 -11.33 -4.29
C GLU A 16 3.16 -11.69 -3.37
N ASN A 17 4.23 -10.90 -3.38
CA ASN A 17 5.43 -11.15 -2.58
C ASN A 17 5.47 -10.40 -1.25
N LEU A 18 4.40 -9.66 -0.91
CA LEU A 18 4.28 -9.07 0.42
C LEU A 18 4.18 -10.17 1.46
N ASN A 19 4.91 -10.01 2.56
CA ASN A 19 4.70 -10.88 3.72
C ASN A 19 3.32 -10.59 4.35
N GLU A 20 2.88 -11.48 5.24
CA GLU A 20 1.53 -11.40 5.81
C GLU A 20 1.24 -10.05 6.50
N CYS A 21 2.19 -9.53 7.29
CA CYS A 21 2.01 -8.26 8.00
C CYS A 21 2.04 -7.05 7.05
N GLN A 22 2.89 -7.06 6.03
CA GLN A 22 2.89 -6.06 4.96
C GLN A 22 1.57 -6.06 4.20
N TYR A 23 1.03 -7.23 3.90
CA TYR A 23 -0.27 -7.37 3.24
C TYR A 23 -1.40 -6.84 4.12
N LYS A 24 -1.45 -7.20 5.41
CA LYS A 24 -2.41 -6.65 6.38
C LYS A 24 -2.32 -5.12 6.45
N THR A 25 -1.11 -4.57 6.51
CA THR A 25 -0.86 -3.11 6.51
C THR A 25 -1.38 -2.46 5.23
N TYR A 26 -1.13 -3.06 4.06
CA TYR A 26 -1.62 -2.56 2.78
C TYR A 26 -3.16 -2.57 2.72
N ILE A 27 -3.82 -3.63 3.19
CA ILE A 27 -5.29 -3.69 3.26
C ILE A 27 -5.84 -2.61 4.20
N LEU A 28 -5.21 -2.41 5.37
CA LEU A 28 -5.61 -1.36 6.31
C LEU A 28 -5.50 0.03 5.67
N LEU A 29 -4.39 0.32 4.99
CA LEU A 29 -4.20 1.57 4.25
C LEU A 29 -5.27 1.78 3.17
N LYS A 30 -5.69 0.72 2.46
CA LYS A 30 -6.80 0.81 1.49
C LYS A 30 -8.14 1.12 2.16
N ILE A 31 -8.41 0.53 3.33
CA ILE A 31 -9.63 0.80 4.10
C ILE A 31 -9.61 2.27 4.57
N ILE A 32 -8.50 2.73 5.15
CA ILE A 32 -8.34 4.14 5.57
C ILE A 32 -8.53 5.07 4.38
N ASN A 33 -7.95 4.74 3.21
CA ASN A 33 -8.13 5.55 2.02
C ASN A 33 -9.61 5.68 1.64
N ARG A 34 -10.34 4.57 1.63
CA ARG A 34 -11.74 4.52 1.21
C ARG A 34 -12.67 5.21 2.21
N GLU A 35 -12.51 4.90 3.49
CA GLU A 35 -13.49 5.29 4.52
C GLU A 35 -13.18 6.64 5.16
N VAL A 36 -11.89 7.02 5.23
CA VAL A 36 -11.45 8.24 5.93
C VAL A 36 -10.98 9.30 4.96
N LEU A 37 -10.10 8.95 4.01
CA LEU A 37 -9.45 9.95 3.16
C LEU A 37 -10.32 10.35 1.97
N HIS A 38 -11.01 9.41 1.34
CA HIS A 38 -11.81 9.67 0.14
C HIS A 38 -12.92 10.70 0.35
N PRO A 39 -13.64 10.74 1.50
CA PRO A 39 -14.59 11.80 1.80
C PRO A 39 -13.96 13.20 1.96
N ILE A 40 -12.67 13.26 2.31
CA ILE A 40 -11.95 14.52 2.57
C ILE A 40 -11.23 15.01 1.31
N CYS A 41 -10.64 14.08 0.55
CA CYS A 41 -9.85 14.33 -0.64
C CYS A 41 -10.16 13.23 -1.68
N SER A 42 -11.05 13.55 -2.62
CA SER A 42 -11.44 12.62 -3.69
C SER A 42 -10.29 12.24 -4.63
N ASP A 43 -9.26 13.09 -4.71
CA ASP A 43 -8.10 12.89 -5.58
C ASP A 43 -7.14 11.81 -5.05
N MET A 44 -7.31 11.39 -3.79
CA MET A 44 -6.60 10.24 -3.21
C MET A 44 -7.11 8.92 -3.80
N SER A 45 -6.58 8.60 -4.98
CA SER A 45 -6.87 7.35 -5.67
C SER A 45 -6.24 6.13 -4.99
N SER A 46 -6.82 4.96 -5.27
CA SER A 46 -6.23 3.68 -4.86
C SER A 46 -4.83 3.44 -5.42
N TYR A 47 -4.49 4.06 -6.56
CA TYR A 47 -3.17 4.01 -7.17
C TYR A 47 -2.12 4.75 -6.32
N ILE A 48 -2.44 5.96 -5.85
CA ILE A 48 -1.57 6.72 -4.94
C ILE A 48 -1.33 5.92 -3.65
N MET A 49 -2.40 5.39 -3.04
CA MET A 49 -2.29 4.61 -1.81
C MET A 49 -1.44 3.34 -1.98
N LYS A 50 -1.55 2.67 -3.13
CA LYS A 50 -0.72 1.52 -3.46
C LYS A 50 0.76 1.89 -3.58
N ASN A 51 1.08 3.01 -4.22
CA ASN A 51 2.46 3.48 -4.31
C ASN A 51 3.03 3.85 -2.93
N VAL A 52 2.23 4.47 -2.06
CA VAL A 52 2.61 4.73 -0.65
C VAL A 52 2.91 3.42 0.07
N ALA A 53 2.06 2.40 -0.06
CA ALA A 53 2.28 1.11 0.55
C ALA A 53 3.57 0.43 0.06
N PHE A 54 3.82 0.43 -1.26
CA PHE A 54 5.06 -0.11 -1.81
C PHE A 54 6.29 0.64 -1.32
N TRP A 55 6.23 1.97 -1.26
CA TRP A 55 7.31 2.80 -0.74
C TRP A 55 7.61 2.49 0.73
N ILE A 56 6.59 2.33 1.57
CA ILE A 56 6.76 1.97 2.98
C ILE A 56 7.42 0.59 3.11
N VAL A 57 6.98 -0.38 2.32
CA VAL A 57 7.55 -1.73 2.32
C VAL A 57 9.01 -1.74 1.90
N GLU A 58 9.38 -0.97 0.87
CA GLU A 58 10.75 -0.86 0.38
C GLU A 58 11.66 -0.11 1.35
N SER A 59 11.16 0.94 1.99
CA SER A 59 11.94 1.82 2.87
C SER A 59 12.27 1.22 4.24
N HIS A 60 11.60 0.13 4.62
CA HIS A 60 11.69 -0.43 5.96
C HIS A 60 12.20 -1.86 5.96
N ARG A 61 12.96 -2.23 7.00
CA ARG A 61 13.37 -3.61 7.21
C ARG A 61 12.15 -4.49 7.48
N GLN A 62 12.20 -5.73 7.00
CA GLN A 62 11.11 -6.70 7.19
C GLN A 62 10.75 -6.93 8.67
N GLU A 63 11.69 -6.72 9.58
CA GLU A 63 11.51 -6.88 11.03
C GLU A 63 10.44 -5.95 11.62
N ILE A 64 10.20 -4.80 10.98
CA ILE A 64 9.15 -3.85 11.42
C ILE A 64 7.77 -4.42 11.11
N PHE A 65 7.63 -5.20 10.03
CA PHE A 65 6.39 -5.87 9.65
C PHE A 65 6.24 -7.22 10.38
N ARG A 66 6.40 -7.22 11.70
CA ARG A 66 6.06 -8.35 12.55
C ARG A 66 4.74 -8.06 13.26
N GLU A 67 3.95 -9.08 13.53
CA GLU A 67 2.64 -8.91 14.17
C GLU A 67 2.74 -8.23 15.53
N GLN A 68 3.85 -8.48 16.25
CA GLN A 68 4.18 -7.85 17.52
C GLN A 68 4.18 -6.32 17.40
N ASN A 69 4.74 -5.78 16.32
CA ASN A 69 4.89 -4.34 16.12
C ASN A 69 3.66 -3.69 15.47
N LEU A 70 2.62 -4.46 15.12
CA LEU A 70 1.47 -3.94 14.37
C LEU A 70 0.59 -3.01 15.23
N MET A 71 0.60 -3.22 16.55
CA MET A 71 -0.19 -2.47 17.55
C MET A 71 0.68 -1.80 18.62
N ASP A 72 2.01 -1.86 18.47
CA ASP A 72 2.94 -1.18 19.38
C ASP A 72 2.93 0.33 19.05
N VAL A 73 1.95 1.03 19.63
CA VAL A 73 1.81 2.50 19.64
C VAL A 73 2.11 3.02 21.03
#